data_AF-A0A7J8D886-F1
#
_entry.id   AF-A0A7J8D886-F1
#
_cell.length_a   1.000
_cell.length_b   1.000
_cell.length_c   1.000
_cell.angle_alpha   90.00
_cell.angle_beta   90.00
_cell.angle_gamma   90.00
#
_symmetry.space_group_name_H-M   'P 1'
#
loop_
_entity.id
_entity.type
_entity.pdbx_description
1 polymer ?
#
loop_
_entity_poly.entity_id
_entity_poly.type
_entity_poly.pdbx_seq_one_letter_code
_entity_poly.pdbx_strand_id
1 'polypeptide(L)'
;MEQTSAEEAARWQESRAAPPEPGCARPTLLDISWFTESMAAGHPVPVECRHRLQVTVPRKALPSPVWMPPYACQRPTPLTHHNTSLSEALETLAEAAGFDGSEGRVLAFSRAASMLKALPGPVTVLSQLQGLPHFGEHSCRVVQLFTGIFGVGVRTADQWYREGLRTLDDVREQVQRLTQQQKAGLRYHADLSIPVQRPDAEALQQVVEAAVERALPGATVTLVGGFRRGKLQGHDVDFLITHPQEGQEAGLLSRVVHSLKEQGLVLYYQHRPRHSQEPACPARRNRTTDTLERCFCILRLPSSQGAVVGGTLGPRRPWKAVRVDLVVAPISQFPFALLGWTGSKHFERELRRFSRKERGLWLNSDGLYDPEQEMVVHLATEEDIFRHLGLTYLPPQLRNA
;
A
#
# COMPACT_ATOMS: atom_id res chain seq x y z
N MET A 1 23.44 -12.36 40.76
CA MET A 1 23.73 -12.43 39.32
C MET A 1 22.51 -11.94 38.58
N GLU A 2 22.39 -10.62 38.42
CA GLU A 2 21.41 -10.04 37.51
C GLU A 2 22.09 -9.97 36.14
N GLN A 3 21.38 -10.33 35.05
CA GLN A 3 21.84 -10.43 33.64
C GLN A 3 22.33 -11.81 33.12
N THR A 4 21.95 -12.93 33.73
CA THR A 4 22.24 -14.26 33.14
C THR A 4 21.21 -14.60 32.05
N SER A 5 21.64 -14.91 30.84
CA SER A 5 20.76 -15.33 29.74
C SER A 5 20.21 -16.76 29.95
N ALA A 6 19.09 -17.09 29.30
CA ALA A 6 18.50 -18.44 29.37
C ALA A 6 19.45 -19.54 28.90
N GLU A 7 20.32 -19.24 27.92
CA GLU A 7 21.33 -20.15 27.40
C GLU A 7 22.50 -20.37 28.37
N GLU A 8 22.86 -19.35 29.16
CA GLU A 8 23.87 -19.46 30.22
C GLU A 8 23.33 -20.25 31.42
N ALA A 9 22.06 -20.05 31.78
CA ALA A 9 21.39 -20.82 32.83
C ALA A 9 21.26 -22.31 32.46
N ALA A 10 20.93 -22.63 31.20
CA ALA A 10 20.87 -23.99 30.69
C ALA A 10 22.27 -24.66 30.69
N ARG A 11 23.29 -23.97 30.17
CA ARG A 11 24.68 -24.47 30.18
C ARG A 11 25.21 -24.68 31.59
N TRP A 12 24.89 -23.78 32.52
CA TRP A 12 25.24 -23.96 33.93
C TRP A 12 24.60 -25.22 34.52
N GLN A 13 23.31 -25.44 34.24
CA GLN A 13 22.57 -26.63 34.70
C GLN A 13 23.14 -27.94 34.12
N GLU A 14 23.53 -27.94 32.85
CA GLU A 14 24.20 -29.08 32.19
C GLU A 14 25.62 -29.31 32.73
N SER A 15 26.40 -28.24 32.95
CA SER A 15 27.77 -28.33 33.48
C SER A 15 27.84 -28.88 34.91
N ARG A 16 26.74 -28.80 35.67
CA ARG A 16 26.58 -29.38 37.01
C ARG A 16 25.90 -30.75 37.02
N ALA A 17 25.68 -31.35 35.85
CA ALA A 17 25.12 -32.69 35.69
C ALA A 17 26.13 -33.84 35.90
N ALA A 18 27.33 -33.57 36.45
CA ALA A 18 28.20 -34.61 36.98
C ALA A 18 27.53 -35.31 38.18
N PRO A 19 27.74 -36.63 38.39
CA PRO A 19 27.01 -37.38 39.41
C PRO A 19 27.31 -36.81 40.81
N PRO A 20 26.29 -36.51 41.64
CA PRO A 20 26.52 -36.06 43.00
C PRO A 20 27.05 -37.21 43.87
N GLU A 21 27.90 -36.87 44.83
CA GLU A 21 28.18 -37.70 46.01
C GLU A 21 26.86 -38.22 46.63
N PRO A 22 26.82 -39.45 47.16
CA PRO A 22 25.60 -40.06 47.68
C PRO A 22 25.03 -39.24 48.84
N GLY A 23 23.92 -38.53 48.58
CA GLY A 23 23.20 -37.73 49.58
C GLY A 23 22.82 -36.30 49.14
N CYS A 24 23.29 -35.81 47.99
CA CYS A 24 23.00 -34.44 47.54
C CYS A 24 21.93 -34.41 46.43
N ALA A 25 20.80 -33.73 46.67
CA ALA A 25 19.77 -33.49 45.66
C ALA A 25 20.26 -32.51 44.59
N ARG A 26 19.90 -32.78 43.32
CA ARG A 26 20.31 -31.92 42.19
C ARG A 26 19.76 -30.50 42.35
N PRO A 27 20.56 -29.45 42.10
CA PRO A 27 20.08 -28.08 42.13
C PRO A 27 18.97 -27.90 41.09
N THR A 28 17.83 -27.36 41.52
CA THR A 28 16.68 -27.08 40.66
C THR A 28 16.62 -25.59 40.36
N LEU A 29 16.43 -25.22 39.10
CA LEU A 29 16.25 -23.83 38.71
C LEU A 29 14.81 -23.41 39.03
N LEU A 30 14.66 -22.39 39.86
CA LEU A 30 13.36 -21.91 40.34
C LEU A 30 13.05 -20.53 39.75
N ASP A 31 11.77 -20.31 39.47
CA ASP A 31 11.24 -19.00 39.13
C ASP A 31 11.13 -18.11 40.39
N ILE A 32 11.09 -16.79 40.19
CA ILE A 32 11.01 -15.80 41.28
C ILE A 32 9.78 -16.00 42.18
N SER A 33 8.70 -16.57 41.65
CA SER A 33 7.49 -16.94 42.41
C SER A 33 7.78 -17.72 43.69
N TRP A 34 8.68 -18.71 43.64
CA TRP A 34 9.07 -19.53 44.80
C TRP A 34 9.73 -18.69 45.91
N PHE A 35 10.57 -17.72 45.51
CA PHE A 35 11.25 -16.84 46.46
C PHE A 35 10.23 -15.95 47.16
N THR A 36 9.33 -15.33 46.41
CA THR A 36 8.24 -14.50 46.96
C THR A 36 7.31 -15.29 47.89
N GLU A 37 6.93 -16.52 47.54
CA GLU A 37 6.09 -17.37 48.39
C GLU A 37 6.82 -17.81 49.68
N SER A 38 8.10 -18.12 49.59
CA SER A 38 8.94 -18.46 50.76
C SER A 38 9.13 -17.27 51.70
N MET A 39 9.28 -16.06 51.16
CA MET A 39 9.37 -14.84 51.94
C MET A 39 8.05 -14.52 52.64
N ALA A 40 6.92 -14.73 51.97
CA ALA A 40 5.59 -14.54 52.56
C ALA A 40 5.30 -15.56 53.68
N ALA A 41 5.77 -16.80 53.53
CA ALA A 41 5.63 -17.86 54.54
C ALA A 41 6.64 -17.75 55.71
N GLY A 42 7.67 -16.91 55.59
CA GLY A 42 8.75 -16.79 56.57
C GLY A 42 9.69 -18.01 56.63
N HIS A 43 9.52 -18.97 55.73
CA HIS A 43 10.37 -20.14 55.57
C HIS A 43 10.31 -20.66 54.13
N PRO A 44 11.32 -21.41 53.65
CA PRO A 44 11.29 -22.04 52.33
C PRO A 44 10.06 -22.93 52.16
N VAL A 45 9.26 -22.69 51.12
CA VAL A 45 8.11 -23.55 50.80
C VAL A 45 8.53 -24.75 49.93
N PRO A 46 7.81 -25.88 49.95
CA PRO A 46 8.09 -27.00 49.04
C PRO A 46 8.10 -26.57 47.57
N VAL A 47 9.04 -27.12 46.79
CA VAL A 47 9.14 -26.83 45.35
C VAL A 47 8.06 -27.58 44.59
N GLU A 48 7.11 -26.86 44.03
CA GLU A 48 6.06 -27.38 43.14
C GLU A 48 6.46 -27.20 41.66
N CYS A 49 5.72 -27.84 40.74
CA CYS A 49 5.95 -27.70 39.30
C CYS A 49 5.86 -26.25 38.82
N ARG A 50 4.97 -25.44 39.41
CA ARG A 50 4.81 -24.02 39.09
C ARG A 50 6.02 -23.16 39.47
N HIS A 51 6.81 -23.63 40.44
CA HIS A 51 8.01 -22.95 40.94
C HIS A 51 9.24 -23.20 40.06
N ARG A 52 9.17 -24.11 39.09
CA ARG A 52 10.33 -24.51 38.28
C ARG A 52 10.42 -23.67 37.00
N LEU A 53 11.59 -23.08 36.76
CA LEU A 53 11.83 -22.33 35.53
C LEU A 53 11.93 -23.30 34.35
N GLN A 54 10.97 -23.23 33.41
CA GLN A 54 10.98 -24.05 32.19
C GLN A 54 11.89 -23.40 31.14
N VAL A 55 13.18 -23.75 31.13
CA VAL A 55 14.09 -23.31 30.07
C VAL A 55 13.87 -24.18 28.83
N THR A 56 13.14 -23.64 27.84
CA THR A 56 12.97 -24.30 26.54
C THR A 56 14.19 -23.99 25.67
N VAL A 57 15.06 -24.98 25.46
CA VAL A 57 16.15 -24.89 24.49
C VAL A 57 15.54 -24.76 23.09
N PRO A 58 15.96 -23.80 22.23
CA PRO A 58 15.49 -23.73 20.86
C PRO A 58 15.86 -25.04 20.14
N ARG A 59 14.85 -25.84 19.78
CA ARG A 59 15.07 -27.00 18.90
C ARG A 59 15.66 -26.50 17.57
N LYS A 60 16.68 -27.24 17.09
CA LYS A 60 17.36 -27.15 15.78
C LYS A 60 16.65 -26.20 14.79
N ALA A 61 17.38 -25.16 14.36
CA ALA A 61 16.95 -24.20 13.35
C ALA A 61 16.17 -24.87 12.20
N LEU A 62 14.94 -24.40 12.02
CA LEU A 62 14.09 -24.65 10.86
C LEU A 62 14.80 -24.20 9.57
N PRO A 63 14.40 -24.73 8.39
CA PRO A 63 15.16 -24.61 7.15
C PRO A 63 15.50 -23.15 6.84
N SER A 64 16.71 -22.96 6.31
CA SER A 64 17.34 -21.70 5.92
C SER A 64 16.33 -20.60 5.55
N PRO A 65 16.49 -19.36 6.07
CA PRO A 65 15.54 -18.29 5.83
C PRO A 65 15.32 -18.13 4.33
N VAL A 66 14.05 -18.09 3.92
CA VAL A 66 13.66 -17.87 2.53
C VAL A 66 14.38 -16.60 2.06
N TRP A 67 15.33 -16.74 1.14
CA TRP A 67 16.03 -15.59 0.58
C TRP A 67 15.02 -14.77 -0.24
N MET A 68 14.68 -13.59 0.27
CA MET A 68 13.71 -12.70 -0.35
C MET A 68 14.39 -11.42 -0.83
N PRO A 69 14.22 -11.05 -2.12
CA PRO A 69 14.75 -9.79 -2.64
C PRO A 69 14.20 -8.57 -1.88
N PRO A 70 15.01 -7.52 -1.62
CA PRO A 70 14.58 -6.39 -0.80
C PRO A 70 13.60 -5.45 -1.53
N TYR A 71 13.63 -5.40 -2.87
CA TYR A 71 12.77 -4.53 -3.67
C TYR A 71 11.45 -5.23 -4.04
N ALA A 72 10.32 -4.55 -3.89
CA ALA A 72 9.02 -5.11 -4.25
C ALA A 72 8.92 -5.44 -5.75
N CYS A 73 9.62 -4.70 -6.62
CA CYS A 73 9.67 -4.98 -8.06
C CYS A 73 10.41 -6.27 -8.44
N GLN A 74 11.04 -6.94 -7.47
CA GLN A 74 11.70 -8.24 -7.64
C GLN A 74 10.89 -9.39 -7.05
N ARG A 75 9.70 -9.12 -6.49
CA ARG A 75 8.89 -10.12 -5.80
C ARG A 75 7.49 -10.17 -6.42
N PRO A 76 6.95 -11.36 -6.73
CA PRO A 76 5.55 -11.49 -7.06
C PRO A 76 4.71 -11.27 -5.80
N THR A 77 3.82 -10.28 -5.82
CA THR A 77 2.87 -10.02 -4.72
C THR A 77 1.44 -10.20 -5.22
N PRO A 78 0.82 -11.37 -4.96
CA PRO A 78 -0.55 -11.65 -5.36
C PRO A 78 -1.56 -10.80 -4.59
N LEU A 79 -2.79 -10.73 -5.08
CA LEU A 79 -3.88 -10.02 -4.40
C LEU A 79 -4.28 -10.69 -3.08
N THR A 80 -4.36 -12.02 -3.07
CA THR A 80 -4.61 -12.84 -1.88
C THR A 80 -3.32 -13.47 -1.41
N HIS A 81 -3.06 -13.45 -0.10
CA HIS A 81 -1.81 -13.94 0.48
C HIS A 81 -2.07 -14.52 1.87
N HIS A 82 -1.05 -15.15 2.46
CA HIS A 82 -1.20 -15.97 3.68
C HIS A 82 -1.12 -15.21 5.00
N ASN A 83 -0.85 -13.90 4.96
CA ASN A 83 -0.43 -13.10 6.11
C ASN A 83 -1.29 -11.85 6.31
N THR A 84 -2.58 -11.91 5.97
CA THR A 84 -3.49 -10.75 5.93
C THR A 84 -3.53 -9.99 7.25
N SER A 85 -3.73 -10.68 8.37
CA SER A 85 -3.80 -10.04 9.69
C SER A 85 -2.53 -9.25 10.04
N LEU A 86 -1.36 -9.81 9.73
CA LEU A 86 -0.08 -9.18 10.00
C LEU A 86 0.22 -8.02 9.06
N SER A 87 -0.11 -8.16 7.77
CA SER A 87 0.09 -7.07 6.81
C SER A 87 -0.84 -5.90 7.08
N GLU A 88 -2.12 -6.16 7.39
CA GLU A 88 -3.10 -5.11 7.70
C GLU A 88 -2.74 -4.34 8.97
N ALA A 89 -2.21 -5.03 9.99
CA ALA A 89 -1.69 -4.36 11.19
C ALA A 89 -0.53 -3.42 10.85
N LEU A 90 0.43 -3.87 10.03
CA LEU A 90 1.55 -3.03 9.58
C LEU A 90 1.09 -1.89 8.67
N GLU A 91 0.10 -2.10 7.82
CA GLU A 91 -0.50 -1.04 7.00
C GLU A 91 -1.20 0.02 7.87
N THR A 92 -1.94 -0.41 8.88
CA THR A 92 -2.56 0.49 9.87
C THR A 92 -1.51 1.34 10.58
N LEU A 93 -0.37 0.76 10.94
CA LEU A 93 0.74 1.49 11.56
C LEU A 93 1.47 2.40 10.57
N ALA A 94 1.55 2.01 9.29
CA ALA A 94 2.05 2.88 8.24
C ALA A 94 1.15 4.11 8.06
N GLU A 95 -0.17 3.92 8.12
CA GLU A 95 -1.14 5.02 8.08
C GLU A 95 -1.01 5.93 9.31
N ALA A 96 -0.94 5.36 10.52
CA ALA A 96 -0.75 6.10 11.77
C ALA A 96 0.55 6.91 11.79
N ALA A 97 1.66 6.29 11.37
CA ALA A 97 2.93 6.98 11.19
C ALA A 97 2.83 8.12 10.15
N GLY A 98 2.00 7.91 9.14
CA GLY A 98 1.61 8.96 8.21
C GLY A 98 1.05 10.13 8.98
N PHE A 99 0.05 9.89 9.85
CA PHE A 99 -0.67 10.92 10.63
C PHE A 99 0.27 11.80 11.46
N ASP A 100 1.32 11.19 12.01
CA ASP A 100 2.38 11.88 12.76
C ASP A 100 3.41 12.62 11.87
N GLY A 101 3.23 12.67 10.55
CA GLY A 101 4.19 13.23 9.60
C GLY A 101 5.50 12.44 9.48
N SER A 102 5.53 11.20 9.96
CA SER A 102 6.74 10.37 10.07
C SER A 102 6.97 9.51 8.82
N GLU A 103 7.36 10.14 7.71
CA GLU A 103 7.57 9.46 6.40
C GLU A 103 8.49 8.23 6.49
N GLY A 104 9.56 8.29 7.30
CA GLY A 104 10.46 7.15 7.50
C GLY A 104 9.77 5.91 8.10
N ARG A 105 8.86 6.12 9.06
CA ARG A 105 8.08 5.04 9.68
C ARG A 105 7.02 4.50 8.70
N VAL A 106 6.36 5.37 7.92
CA VAL A 106 5.48 4.96 6.82
C VAL A 106 6.20 3.99 5.88
N LEU A 107 7.42 4.36 5.46
CA LEU A 107 8.24 3.53 4.57
C LEU A 107 8.59 2.18 5.18
N ALA A 108 9.04 2.17 6.44
CA ALA A 108 9.44 0.96 7.14
C ALA A 108 8.27 -0.04 7.25
N PHE A 109 7.12 0.42 7.74
CA PHE A 109 5.94 -0.43 7.89
C PHE A 109 5.37 -0.88 6.55
N SER A 110 5.33 0.00 5.54
CA SER A 110 4.89 -0.38 4.19
C SER A 110 5.77 -1.50 3.60
N ARG A 111 7.09 -1.43 3.80
CA ARG A 111 8.03 -2.44 3.28
C ARG A 111 7.88 -3.78 3.99
N ALA A 112 7.69 -3.75 5.31
CA ALA A 112 7.43 -4.95 6.10
C ALA A 112 6.10 -5.62 5.69
N ALA A 113 5.02 -4.85 5.56
CA ALA A 113 3.73 -5.34 5.07
C ALA A 113 3.87 -5.96 3.68
N SER A 114 4.52 -5.25 2.75
CA SER A 114 4.76 -5.72 1.38
C SER A 114 5.55 -7.03 1.32
N MET A 115 6.50 -7.22 2.24
CA MET A 115 7.26 -8.46 2.35
C MET A 115 6.38 -9.62 2.80
N LEU A 116 5.50 -9.44 3.80
CA LEU A 116 4.57 -10.47 4.27
C LEU A 116 3.59 -10.92 3.19
N LYS A 117 3.14 -9.98 2.35
CA LYS A 117 2.26 -10.29 1.21
C LYS A 117 2.93 -11.17 0.16
N ALA A 118 4.24 -11.08 0.03
CA ALA A 118 5.02 -11.85 -0.93
C ALA A 118 5.51 -13.21 -0.39
N LEU A 119 5.31 -13.51 0.90
CA LEU A 119 5.73 -14.80 1.47
C LEU A 119 4.88 -15.95 0.93
N PRO A 120 5.48 -17.13 0.65
CA PRO A 120 4.79 -18.27 0.07
C PRO A 120 3.89 -19.02 1.07
N GLY A 121 3.91 -18.63 2.35
CA GLY A 121 3.14 -19.30 3.40
C GLY A 121 2.91 -18.39 4.61
N PRO A 122 2.05 -18.83 5.54
CA PRO A 122 1.75 -18.08 6.75
C PRO A 122 2.95 -18.05 7.70
N VAL A 123 3.17 -16.92 8.33
CA VAL A 123 4.11 -16.76 9.43
C VAL A 123 3.44 -17.28 10.71
N THR A 124 4.00 -18.35 11.27
CA THR A 124 3.50 -19.00 12.49
C THR A 124 4.41 -18.76 13.69
N VAL A 125 5.69 -18.46 13.45
CA VAL A 125 6.68 -18.20 14.50
C VAL A 125 7.60 -17.04 14.10
N LEU A 126 8.01 -16.22 15.06
CA LEU A 126 8.80 -15.01 14.82
C LEU A 126 10.18 -15.28 14.21
N SER A 127 10.77 -16.45 14.46
CA SER A 127 12.04 -16.83 13.87
C SER A 127 11.98 -16.89 12.34
N GLN A 128 10.79 -17.07 11.73
CA GLN A 128 10.62 -17.01 10.27
C GLN A 128 10.82 -15.60 9.69
N LEU A 129 10.72 -14.56 10.53
CA LEU A 129 10.96 -13.17 10.11
C LEU A 129 12.43 -12.75 10.26
N GLN A 130 13.22 -13.54 11.00
CA GLN A 130 14.64 -13.24 11.22
C GLN A 130 15.41 -13.37 9.90
N GLY A 131 16.15 -12.33 9.55
CA GLY A 131 16.92 -12.28 8.30
C GLY A 131 16.13 -11.82 7.07
N LEU A 132 14.80 -11.64 7.17
CA LEU A 132 14.04 -11.01 6.08
C LEU A 132 14.36 -9.51 5.99
N PRO A 133 14.53 -8.95 4.77
CA PRO A 133 14.69 -7.51 4.62
C PRO A 133 13.52 -6.74 5.25
N HIS A 134 13.82 -5.59 5.85
CA HIS A 134 12.86 -4.67 6.48
C HIS A 134 12.23 -5.15 7.79
N PHE A 135 12.58 -6.35 8.27
CA PHE A 135 12.27 -6.83 9.61
C PHE A 135 13.45 -6.58 10.57
N GLY A 136 13.49 -5.36 11.13
CA GLY A 136 14.35 -5.05 12.28
C GLY A 136 13.68 -5.43 13.60
N GLU A 137 14.42 -5.33 14.71
CA GLU A 137 13.93 -5.64 16.06
C GLU A 137 12.62 -4.89 16.39
N HIS A 138 12.50 -3.63 15.96
CA HIS A 138 11.30 -2.81 16.13
C HIS A 138 10.10 -3.35 15.33
N SER A 139 10.27 -3.78 14.08
CA SER A 139 9.18 -4.35 13.26
C SER A 139 8.69 -5.67 13.83
N CYS A 140 9.59 -6.51 14.36
CA CYS A 140 9.23 -7.77 15.01
C CYS A 140 8.46 -7.55 16.32
N ARG A 141 8.88 -6.58 17.15
CA ARG A 141 8.15 -6.19 18.37
C ARG A 141 6.77 -5.61 18.05
N VAL A 142 6.67 -4.81 16.99
CA VAL A 142 5.40 -4.25 16.50
C VAL A 142 4.42 -5.35 16.04
N VAL A 143 4.90 -6.40 15.38
CA VAL A 143 4.11 -7.59 15.01
C VAL A 143 3.59 -8.36 16.23
N GLN A 144 4.34 -8.35 17.35
CA GLN A 144 3.90 -8.94 18.62
C GLN A 144 2.87 -8.08 19.37
N LEU A 145 2.88 -6.76 19.16
CA LEU A 145 2.20 -5.81 20.06
C LEU A 145 0.83 -5.32 19.56
N PHE A 146 0.50 -5.45 18.26
CA PHE A 146 -0.61 -4.69 17.66
C PHE A 146 -1.66 -5.51 16.88
N THR A 147 -2.32 -6.44 17.57
CA THR A 147 -3.73 -6.74 17.26
C THR A 147 -4.64 -5.83 18.09
N GLY A 148 -4.95 -4.63 17.59
CA GLY A 148 -5.92 -3.74 18.22
C GLY A 148 -5.96 -2.27 17.73
N ILE A 149 -6.77 -2.02 16.68
CA ILE A 149 -7.55 -0.77 16.35
C ILE A 149 -6.73 0.49 15.92
N PHE A 150 -7.22 1.48 15.12
CA PHE A 150 -7.76 1.62 13.73
C PHE A 150 -7.89 3.15 13.41
N GLY A 151 -7.45 3.62 12.22
CA GLY A 151 -7.88 4.86 11.48
C GLY A 151 -7.44 6.26 12.01
N VAL A 152 -7.26 7.38 11.27
CA VAL A 152 -7.55 7.86 9.89
C VAL A 152 -6.77 9.19 9.60
N GLY A 153 -6.44 9.47 8.31
CA GLY A 153 -5.99 10.74 7.63
C GLY A 153 -4.87 11.68 8.19
N VAL A 154 -3.87 12.11 7.38
CA VAL A 154 -2.67 12.84 7.88
C VAL A 154 -2.79 14.37 8.00
N ARG A 155 -2.66 15.12 6.90
CA ARG A 155 -2.25 16.55 7.01
C ARG A 155 -3.43 17.49 7.19
N THR A 156 -4.57 17.16 6.58
CA THR A 156 -5.81 17.93 6.71
C THR A 156 -6.62 17.51 7.95
N ALA A 157 -6.58 16.23 8.31
CA ALA A 157 -7.25 15.76 9.52
C ALA A 157 -6.55 16.26 10.79
N ASP A 158 -5.21 16.26 10.84
CA ASP A 158 -4.45 16.84 11.96
C ASP A 158 -4.69 18.36 12.08
N GLN A 159 -4.75 19.09 10.96
CA GLN A 159 -5.14 20.49 10.98
C GLN A 159 -6.56 20.71 11.53
N TRP A 160 -7.57 20.03 10.99
CA TRP A 160 -8.96 20.13 11.43
C TRP A 160 -9.15 19.67 12.88
N TYR A 161 -8.40 18.66 13.31
CA TYR A 161 -8.39 18.17 14.68
C TYR A 161 -7.80 19.21 15.65
N ARG A 162 -6.69 19.86 15.27
CA ARG A 162 -6.10 20.98 16.03
C ARG A 162 -7.01 22.21 16.08
N GLU A 163 -7.83 22.42 15.05
CA GLU A 163 -8.86 23.47 14.99
C GLU A 163 -10.15 23.09 15.77
N GLY A 164 -10.20 21.92 16.41
CA GLY A 164 -11.31 21.50 17.28
C GLY A 164 -12.43 20.72 16.58
N LEU A 165 -12.31 20.44 15.27
CA LEU A 165 -13.33 19.71 14.51
C LEU A 165 -13.25 18.21 14.82
N ARG A 166 -14.40 17.59 15.04
CA ARG A 166 -14.55 16.19 15.46
C ARG A 166 -15.52 15.40 14.57
N THR A 167 -16.41 16.08 13.85
CA THR A 167 -17.42 15.44 12.97
C THR A 167 -17.39 16.01 11.56
N LEU A 168 -17.97 15.28 10.60
CA LEU A 168 -18.19 15.80 9.24
C LEU A 168 -19.18 16.97 9.22
N ASP A 169 -20.07 17.08 10.21
CA ASP A 169 -21.00 18.20 10.33
C ASP A 169 -20.28 19.47 10.77
N ASP A 170 -19.28 19.38 11.67
CA ASP A 170 -18.43 20.52 12.05
C ASP A 170 -17.69 21.11 10.83
N VAL A 171 -17.27 20.23 9.90
CA VAL A 171 -16.62 20.64 8.64
C VAL A 171 -17.62 21.25 7.68
N ARG A 172 -18.87 20.75 7.64
CA ARG A 172 -19.97 21.31 6.82
C ARG A 172 -20.39 22.70 7.29
N GLU A 173 -20.26 23.01 8.58
CA GLU A 173 -20.52 24.37 9.09
C GLU A 173 -19.46 25.39 8.64
N GLN A 174 -18.28 24.92 8.21
CA GLN A 174 -17.18 25.77 7.71
C GLN A 174 -17.03 25.79 6.17
N VAL A 175 -18.10 25.53 5.41
CA VAL A 175 -18.08 25.38 3.94
C VAL A 175 -17.34 26.52 3.21
N GLN A 176 -17.35 27.75 3.72
CA GLN A 176 -16.66 28.87 3.06
C GLN A 176 -15.13 28.73 3.00
N ARG A 177 -14.51 27.99 3.93
CA ARG A 177 -13.06 27.75 3.98
C ARG A 177 -12.60 26.56 3.13
N LEU A 178 -13.54 25.79 2.60
CA LEU A 178 -13.25 24.56 1.86
C LEU A 178 -12.94 24.84 0.39
N THR A 179 -11.95 24.12 -0.14
CA THR A 179 -11.69 24.05 -1.59
C THR A 179 -12.89 23.45 -2.33
N GLN A 180 -13.03 23.73 -3.63
CA GLN A 180 -14.11 23.15 -4.45
C GLN A 180 -14.06 21.61 -4.47
N GLN A 181 -12.86 21.03 -4.39
CA GLN A 181 -12.66 19.59 -4.28
C GLN A 181 -13.21 19.03 -2.96
N GLN A 182 -12.91 19.68 -1.83
CA GLN A 182 -13.43 19.28 -0.51
C GLN A 182 -14.95 19.44 -0.44
N LYS A 183 -15.50 20.52 -1.01
CA LYS A 183 -16.96 20.72 -1.13
C LYS A 183 -17.63 19.58 -1.90
N ALA A 184 -17.06 19.17 -3.03
CA ALA A 184 -17.57 18.04 -3.81
C ALA A 184 -17.45 16.71 -3.05
N GLY A 185 -16.31 16.46 -2.40
CA GLY A 185 -16.10 15.27 -1.55
C GLY A 185 -17.13 15.17 -0.42
N LEU A 186 -17.43 16.27 0.27
CA LEU A 186 -18.47 16.30 1.32
C LEU A 186 -19.88 16.12 0.75
N ARG A 187 -20.18 16.74 -0.40
CA ARG A 187 -21.49 16.65 -1.07
C ARG A 187 -21.84 15.22 -1.47
N TYR A 188 -20.85 14.45 -1.93
CA TYR A 188 -21.04 13.09 -2.44
C TYR A 188 -20.47 12.01 -1.51
N HIS A 189 -20.09 12.36 -0.28
CA HIS A 189 -19.41 11.46 0.67
C HIS A 189 -20.10 10.11 0.86
N ALA A 190 -21.44 10.12 0.95
CA ALA A 190 -22.22 8.90 1.14
C ALA A 190 -22.00 7.88 0.02
N ASP A 191 -21.95 8.34 -1.24
CA ASP A 191 -21.70 7.48 -2.40
C ASP A 191 -20.21 7.13 -2.52
N LEU A 192 -19.32 8.11 -2.31
CA LEU A 192 -17.87 7.91 -2.42
C LEU A 192 -17.28 6.97 -1.35
N SER A 193 -18.01 6.75 -0.26
CA SER A 193 -17.65 5.78 0.79
C SER A 193 -18.03 4.34 0.42
N ILE A 194 -18.88 4.14 -0.59
CA ILE A 194 -19.27 2.81 -1.07
C ILE A 194 -18.17 2.32 -2.02
N PRO A 195 -17.56 1.15 -1.76
CA PRO A 195 -16.55 0.60 -2.65
C PRO A 195 -17.09 0.41 -4.07
N VAL A 196 -16.38 0.95 -5.06
CA VAL A 196 -16.65 0.75 -6.48
C VAL A 196 -16.42 -0.71 -6.80
N GLN A 197 -17.38 -1.38 -7.42
CA GLN A 197 -17.29 -2.79 -7.82
C GLN A 197 -16.80 -2.91 -9.26
N ARG A 198 -16.26 -4.07 -9.63
CA ARG A 198 -15.81 -4.33 -11.01
C ARG A 198 -16.87 -4.03 -12.10
N PRO A 199 -18.15 -4.42 -11.94
CA PRO A 199 -19.19 -4.04 -12.91
C PRO A 199 -19.39 -2.53 -13.04
N ASP A 200 -19.15 -1.77 -11.96
CA ASP A 200 -19.22 -0.30 -12.03
C ASP A 200 -18.06 0.26 -12.85
N ALA A 201 -16.85 -0.29 -12.68
CA ALA A 201 -15.68 0.09 -13.44
C ALA A 201 -15.84 -0.23 -14.94
N GLU A 202 -16.41 -1.39 -15.27
CA GLU A 202 -16.72 -1.81 -16.64
C GLU A 202 -17.80 -0.92 -17.28
N ALA A 203 -18.86 -0.58 -16.54
CA ALA A 203 -19.88 0.35 -17.02
C ALA A 203 -19.31 1.76 -17.25
N LEU A 204 -18.44 2.23 -16.35
CA LEU A 204 -17.74 3.50 -16.52
C LEU A 204 -16.77 3.47 -17.70
N GLN A 205 -16.12 2.33 -17.95
CA GLN A 205 -15.23 2.16 -19.09
C GLN A 205 -15.99 2.37 -20.40
N GLN A 206 -17.17 1.76 -20.56
CA GLN A 206 -18.01 1.94 -21.75
C GLN A 206 -18.43 3.41 -21.96
N VAL A 207 -18.78 4.10 -20.87
CA VAL A 207 -19.12 5.53 -20.90
C VAL A 207 -17.93 6.39 -21.34
N VAL A 208 -16.74 6.11 -20.79
CA VAL A 208 -15.51 6.86 -21.12
C VAL A 208 -15.07 6.56 -22.55
N GLU A 209 -15.10 5.30 -22.99
CA GLU A 209 -14.79 4.90 -24.37
C GLU A 209 -15.70 5.60 -25.38
N ALA A 210 -17.01 5.65 -25.14
CA ALA A 210 -17.94 6.36 -26.01
C ALA A 210 -17.67 7.87 -26.08
N ALA A 211 -17.28 8.49 -24.96
CA ALA A 211 -16.92 9.91 -24.91
C ALA A 211 -15.58 10.19 -25.59
N VAL A 212 -14.61 9.27 -25.46
CA VAL A 212 -13.29 9.35 -26.10
C VAL A 212 -13.42 9.18 -27.61
N GLU A 213 -14.17 8.18 -28.09
CA GLU A 213 -14.38 7.94 -29.51
C GLU A 213 -15.07 9.13 -30.20
N ARG A 214 -16.06 9.75 -29.53
CA ARG A 214 -16.68 10.98 -30.03
C ARG A 214 -15.72 12.17 -30.09
N ALA A 215 -14.81 12.27 -29.13
CA ALA A 215 -13.86 13.38 -29.01
C ALA A 215 -12.67 13.25 -29.97
N LEU A 216 -12.18 12.03 -30.18
CA LEU A 216 -11.05 11.68 -31.04
C LEU A 216 -11.18 10.22 -31.49
N PRO A 217 -11.73 9.97 -32.70
CA PRO A 217 -11.84 8.62 -33.24
C PRO A 217 -10.47 7.92 -33.34
N GLY A 218 -10.41 6.66 -32.94
CA GLY A 218 -9.18 5.87 -32.95
C GLY A 218 -8.29 6.03 -31.70
N ALA A 219 -8.68 6.87 -30.75
CA ALA A 219 -8.08 6.88 -29.42
C ALA A 219 -8.51 5.64 -28.61
N THR A 220 -7.61 5.12 -27.78
CA THR A 220 -7.84 3.91 -26.98
C THR A 220 -7.90 4.24 -25.50
N VAL A 221 -8.80 3.57 -24.77
CA VAL A 221 -8.94 3.67 -23.32
C VAL A 221 -8.50 2.36 -22.67
N THR A 222 -7.69 2.44 -21.62
CA THR A 222 -7.22 1.29 -20.85
C THR A 222 -7.60 1.47 -19.39
N LEU A 223 -8.31 0.49 -18.81
CA LEU A 223 -8.51 0.39 -17.37
C LEU A 223 -7.18 0.10 -16.67
N VAL A 224 -6.77 0.97 -15.76
CA VAL A 224 -5.51 0.86 -15.01
C VAL A 224 -5.78 0.73 -13.50
N GLY A 225 -4.82 1.11 -12.65
CA GLY A 225 -5.01 1.15 -11.21
C GLY A 225 -5.30 -0.21 -10.56
N GLY A 226 -6.06 -0.17 -9.46
CA GLY A 226 -6.37 -1.36 -8.66
C GLY A 226 -7.10 -2.46 -9.44
N PHE A 227 -8.01 -2.08 -10.33
CA PHE A 227 -8.81 -3.03 -11.11
C PHE A 227 -7.95 -3.80 -12.13
N ARG A 228 -6.99 -3.14 -12.79
CA ARG A 228 -6.00 -3.81 -13.67
C ARG A 228 -5.16 -4.85 -12.92
N ARG A 229 -4.84 -4.58 -11.64
CA ARG A 229 -4.15 -5.54 -10.76
C ARG A 229 -5.02 -6.65 -10.19
N GLY A 230 -6.28 -6.75 -10.63
CA GLY A 230 -7.18 -7.84 -10.26
C GLY A 230 -8.11 -7.55 -9.08
N LYS A 231 -8.12 -6.33 -8.50
CA LYS A 231 -9.06 -6.00 -7.44
C LYS A 231 -10.50 -6.12 -7.94
N LEU A 232 -11.37 -6.70 -7.10
CA LEU A 232 -12.82 -6.77 -7.35
C LEU A 232 -13.54 -5.50 -6.91
N GLN A 233 -12.93 -4.76 -5.98
CA GLN A 233 -13.43 -3.48 -5.48
C GLN A 233 -12.32 -2.44 -5.30
N GLY A 234 -12.65 -1.16 -5.45
CA GLY A 234 -11.73 -0.02 -5.35
C GLY A 234 -12.41 1.24 -4.80
N HIS A 235 -11.63 2.30 -4.55
CA HIS A 235 -12.17 3.60 -4.13
C HIS A 235 -12.52 4.51 -5.31
N ASP A 236 -11.87 4.29 -6.45
CA ASP A 236 -11.93 5.05 -7.67
C ASP A 236 -11.65 4.14 -8.87
N VAL A 237 -11.90 4.67 -10.08
CA VAL A 237 -11.59 4.02 -11.35
C VAL A 237 -10.61 4.87 -12.14
N ASP A 238 -9.47 4.29 -12.50
CA ASP A 238 -8.42 4.98 -13.23
C ASP A 238 -8.44 4.54 -14.71
N PHE A 239 -8.41 5.50 -15.63
CA PHE A 239 -8.32 5.25 -17.07
C PHE A 239 -7.11 5.96 -17.68
N LEU A 240 -6.33 5.20 -18.44
CA LEU A 240 -5.26 5.73 -19.27
C LEU A 240 -5.71 5.76 -20.73
N ILE A 241 -5.53 6.91 -21.38
CA ILE A 241 -5.99 7.18 -22.73
C ILE A 241 -4.77 7.54 -23.59
N THR A 242 -4.73 7.03 -24.82
CA THR A 242 -3.70 7.38 -25.80
C THR A 242 -4.27 7.34 -27.22
N HIS A 243 -3.50 7.80 -28.20
CA HIS A 243 -3.84 7.72 -29.61
C HIS A 243 -2.63 7.15 -30.39
N PRO A 244 -2.83 6.24 -31.37
CA PRO A 244 -1.72 5.56 -32.05
C PRO A 244 -0.82 6.50 -32.87
N GLN A 245 -1.33 7.66 -33.26
CA GLN A 245 -0.53 8.73 -33.87
C GLN A 245 -0.14 9.75 -32.79
N GLU A 246 1.18 9.90 -32.56
CA GLU A 246 1.76 10.82 -31.58
C GLU A 246 1.26 12.26 -31.78
N GLY A 247 0.87 12.90 -30.68
CA GLY A 247 0.47 14.30 -30.64
C GLY A 247 -1.03 14.54 -30.88
N GLN A 248 -1.75 13.57 -31.46
CA GLN A 248 -3.21 13.69 -31.66
C GLN A 248 -3.99 13.70 -30.34
N GLU A 249 -3.43 13.08 -29.29
CA GLU A 249 -4.00 13.05 -27.95
C GLU A 249 -3.94 14.41 -27.23
N ALA A 250 -3.19 15.39 -27.76
CA ALA A 250 -3.01 16.68 -27.11
C ALA A 250 -4.36 17.40 -26.87
N GLY A 251 -4.62 17.78 -25.61
CA GLY A 251 -5.84 18.48 -25.21
C GLY A 251 -7.11 17.62 -25.26
N LEU A 252 -6.97 16.29 -25.37
CA LEU A 252 -8.10 15.37 -25.47
C LEU A 252 -9.01 15.43 -24.24
N LEU A 253 -8.49 15.54 -23.02
CA LEU A 253 -9.33 15.52 -21.81
C LEU A 253 -10.33 16.68 -21.77
N SER A 254 -9.98 17.84 -22.32
CA SER A 254 -10.91 18.98 -22.37
C SER A 254 -12.15 18.65 -23.22
N ARG A 255 -11.96 17.96 -24.36
CA ARG A 255 -13.02 17.51 -25.25
C ARG A 255 -13.85 16.37 -24.62
N VAL A 256 -13.19 15.40 -24.00
CA VAL A 256 -13.85 14.26 -23.33
C VAL A 256 -14.72 14.75 -22.17
N VAL A 257 -14.18 15.60 -21.29
CA VAL A 257 -14.93 16.15 -20.15
C VAL A 257 -16.10 17.01 -20.63
N HIS A 258 -15.94 17.77 -21.72
CA HIS A 258 -17.05 18.49 -22.33
C HIS A 258 -18.16 17.54 -22.80
N SER A 259 -17.81 16.47 -23.51
CA SER A 259 -18.78 15.46 -23.97
C SER A 259 -19.52 14.76 -22.81
N LEU A 260 -18.82 14.47 -21.71
CA LEU A 260 -19.43 13.89 -20.51
C LEU A 260 -20.35 14.89 -19.79
N LYS A 261 -20.02 16.19 -19.83
CA LYS A 261 -20.86 17.25 -19.26
C LYS A 261 -22.17 17.44 -20.03
N GLU A 262 -22.11 17.43 -21.36
CA GLU A 262 -23.32 17.53 -22.20
C GLU A 262 -24.32 16.41 -21.93
N GLN A 263 -23.83 15.24 -21.52
CA GLN A 263 -24.63 14.08 -21.12
C GLN A 263 -25.14 14.16 -19.66
N GLY A 264 -24.79 15.21 -18.91
CA GLY A 264 -25.16 15.36 -17.51
C GLY A 264 -24.47 14.36 -16.56
N LEU A 265 -23.33 13.80 -16.96
CA LEU A 265 -22.62 12.76 -16.22
C LEU A 265 -21.56 13.32 -15.26
N VAL A 266 -21.08 14.56 -15.46
CA VAL A 266 -20.02 15.15 -14.62
C VAL A 266 -20.63 15.88 -13.43
N LEU A 267 -20.33 15.41 -12.21
CA LEU A 267 -20.72 16.05 -10.95
C LEU A 267 -19.63 16.99 -10.43
N TYR A 268 -18.36 16.65 -10.69
CA TYR A 268 -17.18 17.45 -10.37
C TYR A 268 -16.05 17.09 -11.34
N TYR A 269 -15.18 18.04 -11.64
CA TYR A 269 -13.93 17.76 -12.32
C TYR A 269 -12.85 18.78 -11.93
N GLN A 270 -11.59 18.33 -11.94
CA GLN A 270 -10.42 19.19 -11.88
C GLN A 270 -9.45 18.77 -12.98
N HIS A 271 -9.40 19.57 -14.03
CA HIS A 271 -8.47 19.37 -15.15
C HIS A 271 -7.09 19.95 -14.83
N ARG A 272 -6.06 19.19 -15.14
CA ARG A 272 -4.64 19.55 -15.04
C ARG A 272 -4.05 19.39 -16.45
N PRO A 273 -3.83 20.50 -17.18
CA PRO A 273 -3.22 20.41 -18.50
C PRO A 273 -1.79 19.86 -18.39
N ARG A 274 -1.28 19.29 -19.49
CA ARG A 274 0.13 18.90 -19.60
C ARG A 274 1.00 20.13 -19.32
N HIS A 275 2.02 19.98 -18.48
CA HIS A 275 2.99 21.07 -18.27
C HIS A 275 3.93 21.17 -19.47
N SER A 276 3.78 22.22 -20.28
CA SER A 276 4.59 22.47 -21.49
C SER A 276 6.02 22.97 -21.22
N GLN A 277 6.46 23.07 -19.96
CA GLN A 277 7.84 23.48 -19.67
C GLN A 277 8.76 22.26 -19.77
N GLU A 278 9.33 22.05 -20.96
CA GLU A 278 10.64 21.42 -21.07
C GLU A 278 11.63 22.27 -20.26
N PRO A 279 12.19 21.78 -19.15
CA PRO A 279 13.31 22.47 -18.54
C PRO A 279 14.50 22.33 -19.50
N ALA A 280 15.23 23.42 -19.75
CA ALA A 280 16.43 23.45 -20.58
C ALA A 280 17.59 22.54 -20.10
N CYS A 281 17.41 21.72 -19.07
CA CYS A 281 18.40 20.81 -18.50
C CYS A 281 17.73 19.53 -17.96
N PRO A 282 18.05 18.34 -18.53
CA PRO A 282 17.58 17.03 -18.05
C PRO A 282 17.94 16.75 -16.58
N ALA A 283 19.07 17.29 -16.11
CA ALA A 283 19.63 17.08 -14.77
C ALA A 283 18.76 17.60 -13.60
N ARG A 284 17.72 18.41 -13.86
CA ARG A 284 16.80 18.94 -12.83
C ARG A 284 15.49 18.14 -12.68
N ARG A 285 15.33 17.00 -13.35
CA ARG A 285 14.16 16.08 -13.24
C ARG A 285 14.06 15.34 -11.90
N ASN A 286 14.31 16.00 -10.77
CA ASN A 286 14.11 15.43 -9.45
C ASN A 286 12.66 15.54 -8.94
N ARG A 287 11.70 15.74 -9.85
CA ARG A 287 10.28 15.85 -9.50
C ARG A 287 9.58 14.52 -9.78
N THR A 288 9.12 13.89 -8.70
CA THR A 288 8.16 12.77 -8.67
C THR A 288 6.79 13.12 -9.27
N THR A 289 6.61 14.32 -9.82
CA THR A 289 5.36 14.78 -10.39
C THR A 289 5.29 14.34 -11.84
N ASP A 290 4.44 13.36 -12.10
CA ASP A 290 3.89 13.04 -13.42
C ASP A 290 3.54 14.35 -14.17
N THR A 291 3.87 14.46 -15.46
CA THR A 291 3.63 15.66 -16.27
C THR A 291 2.46 15.53 -17.24
N LEU A 292 1.82 14.36 -17.27
CA LEU A 292 0.73 13.99 -18.16
C LEU A 292 -0.50 14.86 -17.92
N GLU A 293 -1.31 15.01 -18.97
CA GLU A 293 -2.61 15.66 -18.90
C GLU A 293 -3.56 14.77 -18.09
N ARG A 294 -4.19 15.34 -17.05
CA ARG A 294 -5.01 14.57 -16.08
C ARG A 294 -6.31 15.28 -15.75
N CYS A 295 -7.33 14.52 -15.44
CA CYS A 295 -8.58 15.05 -14.94
C CYS A 295 -9.14 14.18 -13.82
N PHE A 296 -9.25 14.76 -12.63
CA PHE A 296 -9.88 14.12 -11.47
C PHE A 296 -11.36 14.42 -11.49
N CYS A 297 -12.21 13.40 -11.65
CA CYS A 297 -13.65 13.55 -11.84
C CYS A 297 -14.45 12.89 -10.73
N ILE A 298 -15.66 13.39 -10.53
CA ILE A 298 -16.75 12.63 -9.92
C ILE A 298 -17.81 12.49 -11.00
N LEU A 299 -18.09 11.26 -11.41
CA LEU A 299 -19.07 10.94 -12.44
C LEU A 299 -20.34 10.36 -11.82
N ARG A 300 -21.47 10.63 -12.46
CA ARG A 300 -22.76 10.02 -12.19
C ARG A 300 -22.83 8.68 -12.92
N LEU A 301 -22.84 7.58 -12.17
CA LEU A 301 -23.05 6.24 -12.71
C LEU A 301 -24.52 5.83 -12.49
N PRO A 302 -25.31 5.56 -13.54
CA PRO A 302 -26.65 5.00 -13.37
C PRO A 302 -26.60 3.67 -12.61
N SER A 303 -27.45 3.54 -11.59
CA SER A 303 -27.53 2.31 -10.80
C SER A 303 -28.53 1.36 -11.48
N SER A 304 -28.12 0.13 -11.76
CA SER A 304 -29.01 -0.94 -12.25
C SER A 304 -29.97 -1.48 -11.18
N GLN A 305 -29.84 -1.05 -9.92
CA GLN A 305 -30.73 -1.47 -8.83
C GLN A 305 -32.00 -0.61 -8.73
N GLY A 306 -32.98 -1.00 -9.54
CA GLY A 306 -34.41 -0.72 -9.32
C GLY A 306 -35.15 -1.98 -8.84
N ALA A 307 -34.63 -2.70 -7.86
CA ALA A 307 -35.28 -3.89 -7.30
C ALA A 307 -35.56 -3.70 -5.80
N VAL A 308 -36.85 -3.69 -5.48
CA VAL A 308 -37.43 -3.57 -4.14
C VAL A 308 -36.94 -4.72 -3.26
N VAL A 309 -36.30 -4.41 -2.13
CA VAL A 309 -36.20 -5.32 -0.98
C VAL A 309 -36.60 -4.52 0.25
N GLY A 310 -37.63 -5.02 0.94
CA GLY A 310 -38.29 -4.35 2.05
C GLY A 310 -37.32 -3.97 3.17
N GLY A 311 -37.40 -2.70 3.57
CA GLY A 311 -36.63 -2.12 4.65
C GLY A 311 -36.51 -0.62 4.45
N THR A 312 -37.08 0.16 5.36
CA THR A 312 -37.19 1.62 5.35
C THR A 312 -35.88 2.34 5.01
N LEU A 313 -35.66 2.69 3.74
CA LEU A 313 -34.72 3.73 3.33
C LEU A 313 -35.42 4.59 2.27
N GLY A 314 -35.38 5.91 2.44
CA GLY A 314 -36.00 6.89 1.52
C GLY A 314 -35.51 6.76 0.08
N PRO A 315 -36.10 7.51 -0.87
CA PRO A 315 -35.87 7.33 -2.31
C PRO A 315 -34.38 7.42 -2.64
N ARG A 316 -33.74 6.26 -2.91
CA ARG A 316 -32.37 6.21 -3.41
C ARG A 316 -32.38 6.82 -4.81
N ARG A 317 -31.45 7.74 -5.05
CA ARG A 317 -31.24 8.32 -6.38
C ARG A 317 -30.95 7.18 -7.36
N PRO A 318 -31.43 7.24 -8.63
CA PRO A 318 -31.25 6.18 -9.62
C PRO A 318 -29.80 6.11 -10.16
N TRP A 319 -28.84 6.62 -9.39
CA TRP A 319 -27.44 6.76 -9.75
C TRP A 319 -26.61 6.91 -8.47
N LYS A 320 -25.32 6.63 -8.58
CA LYS A 320 -24.31 6.90 -7.55
C LYS A 320 -23.16 7.74 -8.09
N ALA A 321 -22.56 8.56 -7.24
CA ALA A 321 -21.33 9.28 -7.56
C ALA A 321 -20.12 8.35 -7.47
N VAL A 322 -19.28 8.33 -8.51
CA VAL A 322 -18.04 7.52 -8.55
C VAL A 322 -16.86 8.42 -8.88
N ARG A 323 -15.76 8.28 -8.13
CA ARG A 323 -14.49 8.93 -8.46
C ARG A 323 -13.87 8.26 -9.69
N VAL A 324 -13.49 9.07 -10.67
CA VAL A 324 -12.83 8.61 -11.89
C VAL A 324 -11.65 9.51 -12.20
N ASP A 325 -10.48 8.91 -12.38
CA ASP A 325 -9.26 9.63 -12.72
C ASP A 325 -8.92 9.32 -14.18
N LEU A 326 -8.91 10.35 -15.03
CA LEU A 326 -8.59 10.24 -16.46
C LEU A 326 -7.18 10.77 -16.71
N VAL A 327 -6.40 10.04 -17.48
CA VAL A 327 -5.01 10.37 -17.80
C VAL A 327 -4.80 10.21 -19.30
N VAL A 328 -4.15 11.18 -19.94
CA VAL A 328 -3.76 11.09 -21.34
C VAL A 328 -2.24 11.05 -21.44
N ALA A 329 -1.73 10.04 -22.15
CA ALA A 329 -0.31 9.91 -22.46
C ALA A 329 -0.08 9.84 -23.98
N PRO A 330 0.94 10.52 -24.51
CA PRO A 330 1.44 10.28 -25.86
C PRO A 330 1.82 8.81 -26.03
N ILE A 331 1.68 8.26 -27.24
CA ILE A 331 1.93 6.83 -27.48
C ILE A 331 3.38 6.44 -27.18
N SER A 332 4.33 7.36 -27.41
CA SER A 332 5.75 7.21 -27.05
C SER A 332 6.00 7.05 -25.54
N GLN A 333 5.10 7.57 -24.70
CA GLN A 333 5.19 7.54 -23.23
C GLN A 333 4.23 6.51 -22.61
N PHE A 334 3.32 5.95 -23.41
CA PHE A 334 2.24 5.09 -22.94
C PHE A 334 2.71 3.91 -22.08
N PRO A 335 3.80 3.18 -22.39
CA PRO A 335 4.24 2.06 -21.55
C PRO A 335 4.67 2.48 -20.15
N PHE A 336 5.29 3.66 -20.01
CA PHE A 336 5.69 4.22 -18.71
C PHE A 336 4.49 4.73 -17.91
N ALA A 337 3.55 5.38 -18.60
CA ALA A 337 2.31 5.82 -18.00
C ALA A 337 1.47 4.61 -17.54
N LEU A 338 1.37 3.57 -18.36
CA LEU A 338 0.68 2.32 -18.06
C LEU A 338 1.28 1.67 -16.81
N LEU A 339 2.60 1.55 -16.74
CA LEU A 339 3.30 1.02 -15.58
C LEU A 339 3.02 1.85 -14.32
N GLY A 340 3.21 3.16 -14.40
CA GLY A 340 3.00 4.11 -13.30
C GLY A 340 1.58 4.11 -12.74
N TRP A 341 0.59 4.14 -13.63
CA TRP A 341 -0.83 4.19 -13.27
C TRP A 341 -1.42 2.81 -12.95
N THR A 342 -0.71 1.73 -13.28
CA THR A 342 -1.08 0.38 -12.80
C THR A 342 -0.74 0.20 -11.32
N GLY A 343 0.38 0.74 -10.84
CA GLY A 343 0.80 0.59 -9.45
C GLY A 343 1.17 -0.86 -9.06
N SER A 344 1.11 -1.24 -7.78
CA SER A 344 0.67 -0.46 -6.61
C SER A 344 1.56 0.76 -6.32
N LYS A 345 1.09 1.68 -5.46
CA LYS A 345 1.90 2.84 -5.00
C LYS A 345 3.24 2.40 -4.41
N HIS A 346 3.24 1.29 -3.63
CA HIS A 346 4.47 0.76 -3.05
C HIS A 346 5.37 0.13 -4.10
N PHE A 347 4.78 -0.63 -5.03
CA PHE A 347 5.49 -1.23 -6.17
C PHE A 347 6.25 -0.17 -6.96
N GLU A 348 5.57 0.90 -7.38
CA GLU A 348 6.16 2.00 -8.14
C GLU A 348 7.28 2.70 -7.38
N ARG A 349 7.09 2.92 -6.08
CA ARG A 349 8.12 3.53 -5.24
C ARG A 349 9.39 2.67 -5.18
N GLU A 350 9.23 1.36 -5.00
CA GLU A 350 10.37 0.44 -4.93
C GLU A 350 10.99 0.20 -6.32
N LEU A 351 10.21 0.22 -7.40
CA LEU A 351 10.72 0.13 -8.77
C LEU A 351 11.58 1.35 -9.13
N ARG A 352 11.12 2.57 -8.83
CA ARG A 352 11.89 3.80 -9.03
C ARG A 352 13.12 3.84 -8.15
N ARG A 353 13.02 3.33 -6.91
CA ARG A 353 14.17 3.16 -6.01
C ARG A 353 15.19 2.19 -6.59
N PHE A 354 14.76 1.04 -7.09
CA PHE A 354 15.60 0.03 -7.73
C PHE A 354 16.30 0.61 -8.95
N SER A 355 15.53 1.20 -9.88
CA SER A 355 16.05 1.85 -11.09
C SER A 355 17.18 2.83 -10.74
N ARG A 356 16.96 3.71 -9.77
CA ARG A 356 17.96 4.71 -9.39
C ARG A 356 19.17 4.10 -8.69
N LYS A 357 18.97 3.17 -7.75
CA LYS A 357 20.03 2.68 -6.86
C LYS A 357 20.85 1.55 -7.47
N GLU A 358 20.22 0.65 -8.21
CA GLU A 358 20.84 -0.54 -8.76
C GLU A 358 21.21 -0.39 -10.24
N ARG A 359 20.55 0.53 -10.96
CA ARG A 359 20.79 0.77 -12.40
C ARG A 359 21.30 2.17 -12.74
N GLY A 360 21.29 3.11 -11.80
CA GLY A 360 21.62 4.52 -12.08
C GLY A 360 20.57 5.27 -12.92
N LEU A 361 19.49 4.61 -13.34
CA LEU A 361 18.48 5.17 -14.24
C LEU A 361 17.33 5.83 -13.49
N TRP A 362 16.78 6.91 -14.04
CA TRP A 362 15.67 7.65 -13.45
C TRP A 362 14.37 7.27 -14.14
N LEU A 363 13.54 6.48 -13.46
CA LEU A 363 12.21 6.09 -13.94
C LEU A 363 11.13 7.04 -13.39
N ASN A 364 10.20 7.47 -14.24
CA ASN A 364 8.95 8.12 -13.86
C ASN A 364 7.80 7.69 -14.80
N SER A 365 6.61 8.25 -14.61
CA SER A 365 5.43 7.92 -15.43
C SER A 365 5.52 8.43 -16.88
N ASP A 366 6.53 9.24 -17.20
CA ASP A 366 6.70 9.90 -18.50
C ASP A 366 7.85 9.27 -19.30
N GLY A 367 8.69 8.44 -18.68
CA GLY A 367 9.87 7.86 -19.32
C GLY A 367 10.91 7.28 -18.36
N LEU A 368 11.96 6.73 -18.98
CA LEU A 368 13.19 6.27 -18.33
C LEU A 368 14.38 7.06 -18.88
N TYR A 369 15.18 7.62 -17.98
CA TYR A 369 16.27 8.53 -18.32
C TYR A 369 17.60 8.01 -17.80
N ASP A 370 18.60 8.04 -18.66
CA ASP A 370 19.99 7.82 -18.28
C ASP A 370 20.65 9.19 -17.94
N PRO A 371 21.04 9.44 -16.69
CA PRO A 371 21.68 10.70 -16.32
C PRO A 371 23.09 10.86 -16.89
N GLU A 372 23.76 9.79 -17.30
CA GLU A 372 25.12 9.83 -17.87
C GLU A 372 25.08 10.11 -19.37
N GLN A 373 24.08 9.59 -20.08
CA GLN A 373 23.96 9.70 -21.54
C GLN A 373 22.96 10.78 -21.99
N GLU A 374 22.25 11.42 -21.05
CA GLU A 374 21.14 12.35 -21.28
C GLU A 374 20.05 11.83 -22.25
N MET A 375 19.97 10.51 -22.44
CA MET A 375 19.09 9.90 -23.43
C MET A 375 17.76 9.46 -22.82
N VAL A 376 16.68 9.67 -23.58
CA VAL A 376 15.36 9.07 -23.31
C VAL A 376 15.33 7.68 -23.94
N VAL A 377 15.07 6.65 -23.14
CA VAL A 377 14.98 5.28 -23.67
C VAL A 377 13.57 5.07 -24.25
N HIS A 378 13.50 4.81 -25.55
CA HIS A 378 12.25 4.43 -26.22
C HIS A 378 11.97 2.95 -26.00
N LEU A 379 10.86 2.63 -25.34
CA LEU A 379 10.41 1.27 -25.03
C LEU A 379 8.94 1.14 -25.40
N ALA A 380 8.54 -0.01 -25.97
CA ALA A 380 7.21 -0.20 -26.55
C ALA A 380 6.22 -0.88 -25.59
N THR A 381 6.70 -1.62 -24.59
CA THR A 381 5.84 -2.33 -23.64
C THR A 381 6.35 -2.28 -22.20
N GLU A 382 5.51 -2.67 -21.24
CA GLU A 382 5.96 -2.85 -19.85
C GLU A 382 7.07 -3.91 -19.75
N GLU A 383 6.98 -5.01 -20.50
CA GLU A 383 7.99 -6.06 -20.54
C GLU A 383 9.36 -5.53 -21.00
N ASP A 384 9.39 -4.59 -21.94
CA ASP A 384 10.62 -3.93 -22.38
C ASP A 384 11.25 -3.11 -21.25
N ILE A 385 10.45 -2.41 -20.44
CA ILE A 385 10.91 -1.67 -19.26
C ILE A 385 11.56 -2.61 -18.25
N PHE A 386 10.90 -3.73 -17.94
CA PHE A 386 11.47 -4.73 -17.02
C PHE A 386 12.76 -5.33 -17.57
N ARG A 387 12.80 -5.68 -18.86
CA ARG A 387 14.00 -6.22 -19.52
C ARG A 387 15.15 -5.22 -19.47
N HIS A 388 14.89 -3.94 -19.75
CA HIS A 388 15.89 -2.88 -19.69
C HIS A 388 16.43 -2.68 -18.27
N LEU A 389 15.57 -2.79 -17.24
CA LEU A 389 15.98 -2.76 -15.84
C LEU A 389 16.59 -4.08 -15.34
N GLY A 390 16.73 -5.10 -16.20
CA GLY A 390 17.21 -6.43 -15.83
C GLY A 390 16.40 -7.06 -14.69
N LEU A 391 15.08 -6.90 -14.74
CA LEU A 391 14.11 -7.48 -13.83
C LEU A 391 13.31 -8.57 -14.55
N THR A 392 12.93 -9.63 -13.83
CA THR A 392 11.90 -10.56 -14.31
C THR A 392 10.58 -9.81 -14.41
N TYR A 393 9.89 -9.94 -15.55
CA TYR A 393 8.61 -9.29 -15.74
C TYR A 393 7.57 -9.80 -14.73
N LEU A 394 6.90 -8.86 -14.06
CA LEU A 394 5.77 -9.15 -13.18
C LEU A 394 4.48 -8.68 -13.86
N PRO A 395 3.50 -9.56 -14.14
CA PRO A 395 2.20 -9.14 -14.64
C PRO A 395 1.47 -8.28 -13.60
N PRO A 396 0.50 -7.43 -13.99
CA PRO A 396 -0.18 -6.50 -13.10
C PRO A 396 -0.77 -7.14 -11.83
N GLN A 397 -1.27 -8.37 -11.93
CA GLN A 397 -1.88 -9.12 -10.83
C GLN A 397 -0.89 -9.51 -9.73
N LEU A 398 0.41 -9.48 -10.03
CA LEU A 398 1.50 -9.75 -9.09
C LEU A 398 2.19 -8.46 -8.60
N ARG A 399 1.59 -7.29 -8.83
CA ARG A 399 2.11 -5.98 -8.37
C ARG A 399 1.31 -5.42 -7.19
N ASN A 400 0.66 -6.27 -6.40
CA ASN A 400 -0.16 -5.89 -5.23
C ASN A 400 0.69 -5.68 -3.95
N ALA A 401 1.85 -5.04 -4.14
CA ALA A 401 2.87 -4.79 -3.12
C ALA A 401 2.40 -3.84 -2.02
#